data_AF-A0A6P6S9Z5-F1
#
_entry.id   AF-A0A6P6S9Z5-F1
#
_cell.length_a   1.000
_cell.length_b   1.000
_cell.length_c   1.000
_cell.angle_alpha   90.00
_cell.angle_beta   90.00
_cell.angle_gamma   90.00
#
_symmetry.space_group_name_H-M   'P 1'
#
loop_
_entity.id
_entity.type
_entity.pdbx_description
1 polymer ?
#
loop_
_entity_poly.entity_id
_entity_poly.type
_entity_poly.pdbx_seq_one_letter_code
_entity_poly.pdbx_strand_id
1 'polypeptide(L)'
;MAKSSAIASLQVLSVLLLASLGQSKTVFTNLTVYSHEHQSGDAQSVFPVAGLPNTTWGLHDFGTVFIADNTLTEDISESSDHLGYIQGIAAMTSRDNSTIHVLLTVLFTSGRYNGSTLELQGLNIYPFDVNEEYAIVGGTRQFRYATGYVALNVQSAKRKHRGPKLAVYIAVSAICSISSMTMRRTGCCLAAAENPVGGLDDVAAGGL
;
A
#
# COMPACT_ATOMS: atom_id res chain seq x y z
N MET A 1 -18.79 47.21 34.98
CA MET A 1 -19.31 45.83 34.76
C MET A 1 -19.18 45.33 33.31
N ALA A 2 -18.93 46.17 32.29
CA ALA A 2 -18.86 45.74 30.88
C ALA A 2 -17.62 44.90 30.47
N LYS A 3 -16.49 44.97 31.20
CA LYS A 3 -15.24 44.28 30.83
C LYS A 3 -15.25 42.76 31.05
N SER A 4 -16.11 42.26 31.94
CA SER A 4 -16.18 40.83 32.28
C SER A 4 -16.92 39.99 31.22
N SER A 5 -17.89 40.59 30.50
CA SER A 5 -18.68 39.90 29.47
C SER A 5 -17.91 39.64 28.18
N ALA A 6 -16.95 40.52 27.82
CA ALA A 6 -16.09 40.36 26.65
C ALA A 6 -15.10 39.18 26.79
N ILE A 7 -14.62 38.91 28.00
CA ILE A 7 -13.68 37.81 28.27
C ILE A 7 -14.39 36.46 28.15
N ALA A 8 -15.60 36.36 28.70
CA ALA A 8 -16.41 35.13 28.61
C ALA A 8 -16.77 34.78 27.15
N SER A 9 -17.07 35.78 26.32
CA SER A 9 -17.40 35.58 24.91
C SER A 9 -16.19 35.14 24.07
N LEU A 10 -14.99 35.70 24.33
CA LEU A 10 -13.77 35.22 23.68
C LEU A 10 -13.44 33.76 24.06
N GLN A 11 -13.61 33.38 25.32
CA GLN A 11 -13.35 32.01 25.78
C GLN A 11 -14.32 31.00 25.16
N VAL A 12 -15.61 31.34 25.03
CA VAL A 12 -16.59 30.47 24.37
C VAL A 12 -16.26 30.32 22.89
N LEU A 13 -15.90 31.41 22.20
CA LEU A 13 -15.51 31.35 20.79
C LEU A 13 -14.24 30.52 20.56
N SER A 14 -13.24 30.61 21.46
CA SER A 14 -12.03 29.78 21.35
C SER A 14 -12.33 28.30 21.57
N VAL A 15 -13.22 27.97 22.52
CA VAL A 15 -13.63 26.57 22.76
C VAL A 15 -14.43 26.01 21.59
N LEU A 16 -15.32 26.81 20.99
CA LEU A 16 -16.04 26.42 19.78
C LEU A 16 -15.11 26.25 18.57
N LEU A 17 -14.09 27.11 18.43
CA LEU A 17 -13.09 26.98 17.37
C LEU A 17 -12.25 25.70 17.56
N LEU A 18 -11.84 25.41 18.80
CA LEU A 18 -11.16 24.16 19.18
C LEU A 18 -12.05 22.91 18.99
N ALA A 19 -13.35 23.01 19.23
CA ALA A 19 -14.29 21.93 18.96
C ALA A 19 -14.60 21.76 17.45
N SER A 20 -14.46 22.84 16.67
CA SER A 20 -14.64 22.81 15.20
C SER A 20 -13.43 22.28 14.44
N LEU A 21 -12.27 22.22 15.08
CA LEU A 21 -11.12 21.44 14.63
C LEU A 21 -11.52 19.96 14.77
N GLY A 22 -12.13 19.43 13.69
CA GLY A 22 -12.76 18.11 13.67
C GLY A 22 -11.90 17.03 14.31
N GLN A 23 -12.52 16.22 15.18
CA GLN A 23 -11.84 15.08 15.77
C GLN A 23 -11.42 14.12 14.66
N SER A 24 -10.11 13.91 14.54
CA SER A 24 -9.51 12.94 13.64
C SER A 24 -9.29 11.64 14.39
N LYS A 25 -9.90 10.55 13.94
CA LYS A 25 -9.59 9.20 14.43
C LYS A 25 -8.67 8.53 13.42
N THR A 26 -7.48 8.11 13.87
CA THR A 26 -6.58 7.29 13.07
C THR A 26 -7.02 5.82 13.16
N VAL A 27 -7.17 5.16 12.02
CA VAL A 27 -7.40 3.71 11.93
C VAL A 27 -6.16 3.06 11.34
N PHE A 28 -5.65 2.05 12.03
CA PHE A 28 -4.56 1.21 11.55
C PHE A 28 -5.14 -0.04 10.89
N THR A 29 -4.57 -0.43 9.76
CA THR A 29 -4.94 -1.63 9.01
C THR A 29 -3.67 -2.34 8.58
N ASN A 30 -3.53 -3.60 9.00
CA ASN A 30 -2.44 -4.47 8.60
C ASN A 30 -2.98 -5.49 7.60
N LEU A 31 -2.26 -5.69 6.49
CA LEU A 31 -2.60 -6.67 5.47
C LEU A 31 -1.34 -7.44 5.07
N THR A 32 -1.48 -8.75 4.93
CA THR A 32 -0.47 -9.60 4.33
C THR A 32 -1.03 -10.14 3.03
N VAL A 33 -0.37 -9.83 1.91
CA VAL A 33 -0.74 -10.33 0.58
C VAL A 33 0.50 -10.82 -0.14
N TYR A 34 0.33 -11.72 -1.11
CA TYR A 34 1.44 -12.32 -1.84
C TYR A 34 1.37 -11.92 -3.31
N SER A 35 2.44 -11.28 -3.79
CA SER A 35 2.59 -10.90 -5.19
C SER A 35 3.41 -11.94 -5.95
N HIS A 36 2.91 -12.31 -7.12
CA HIS A 36 3.52 -13.30 -8.01
C HIS A 36 4.09 -12.61 -9.24
N GLU A 37 5.43 -12.51 -9.28
CA GLU A 37 6.17 -11.89 -10.37
C GLU A 37 6.80 -12.94 -11.30
N HIS A 38 6.51 -12.82 -12.59
CA HIS A 38 7.08 -13.64 -13.64
C HIS A 38 7.79 -12.75 -14.67
N GLN A 39 9.12 -12.86 -14.72
CA GLN A 39 9.94 -12.07 -15.65
C GLN A 39 10.09 -12.72 -17.04
N SER A 40 9.60 -13.96 -17.23
CA SER A 40 9.65 -14.70 -18.50
C SER A 40 8.62 -15.84 -18.52
N GLY A 41 8.43 -16.45 -19.70
CA GLY A 41 7.50 -17.56 -19.92
C GLY A 41 6.08 -17.10 -20.26
N ASP A 42 5.18 -18.07 -20.48
CA ASP A 42 3.79 -17.79 -20.95
C ASP A 42 2.97 -16.97 -19.95
N ALA A 43 3.36 -16.99 -18.68
CA ALA A 43 2.74 -16.23 -17.59
C ALA A 43 3.49 -14.95 -17.23
N GLN A 44 4.36 -14.44 -18.12
CA GLN A 44 5.15 -13.23 -17.89
C GLN A 44 4.24 -12.07 -17.49
N SER A 45 4.59 -11.42 -16.38
CA SER A 45 3.86 -10.30 -15.78
C SER A 45 4.69 -9.01 -15.71
N VAL A 46 5.99 -9.09 -16.01
CA VAL A 46 6.89 -7.93 -16.04
C VAL A 46 7.56 -7.81 -17.40
N PHE A 47 7.45 -6.64 -18.03
CA PHE A 47 7.90 -6.40 -19.39
C PHE A 47 8.79 -5.16 -19.48
N PRO A 48 10.03 -5.26 -19.98
CA PRO A 48 10.80 -4.08 -20.33
C PRO A 48 10.20 -3.43 -21.57
N VAL A 49 9.93 -2.12 -21.50
CA VAL A 49 9.21 -1.37 -22.54
C VAL A 49 10.02 -0.23 -23.14
N ALA A 50 11.07 0.22 -22.45
CA ALA A 50 11.99 1.22 -22.96
C ALA A 50 13.38 1.05 -22.32
N GLY A 51 14.40 1.58 -23.00
CA GLY A 51 15.78 1.59 -22.51
C GLY A 51 16.61 2.64 -23.23
N LEU A 52 17.91 2.70 -22.93
CA LEU A 52 18.82 3.66 -23.53
C LEU A 52 19.03 3.37 -25.04
N PRO A 53 19.23 4.41 -25.87
CA PRO A 53 19.50 4.24 -27.29
C PRO A 53 20.86 3.59 -27.51
N ASN A 54 20.97 2.79 -28.57
CA ASN A 54 22.21 2.11 -28.99
C ASN A 54 22.81 1.16 -27.93
N THR A 55 22.00 0.69 -26.98
CA THR A 55 22.38 -0.33 -25.99
C THR A 55 21.39 -1.47 -26.01
N THR A 56 21.86 -2.69 -25.83
CA THR A 56 20.97 -3.81 -25.49
C THR A 56 20.50 -3.60 -24.05
N TRP A 57 19.19 -3.67 -23.82
CA TRP A 57 18.59 -3.47 -22.51
C TRP A 57 17.72 -4.67 -22.11
N GLY A 58 17.81 -5.04 -20.84
CA GLY A 58 16.95 -5.97 -20.14
C GLY A 58 16.58 -5.42 -18.75
N LEU A 59 15.80 -6.20 -17.99
CA LEU A 59 15.25 -5.79 -16.69
C LEU A 59 16.30 -5.29 -15.67
N HIS A 60 17.57 -5.67 -15.86
CA HIS A 60 18.66 -5.37 -14.94
C HIS A 60 19.67 -4.34 -15.48
N ASP A 61 19.35 -3.64 -16.57
CA ASP A 61 20.25 -2.65 -17.18
C ASP A 61 19.82 -1.22 -16.88
N PHE A 62 20.76 -0.35 -16.51
CA PHE A 62 20.52 1.07 -16.24
C PHE A 62 19.72 1.76 -17.36
N GLY A 63 18.69 2.49 -16.95
CA GLY A 63 17.81 3.23 -17.86
C GLY A 63 16.70 2.38 -18.46
N THR A 64 16.66 1.06 -18.20
CA THR A 64 15.51 0.23 -18.59
C THR A 64 14.29 0.62 -17.77
N VAL A 65 13.19 0.91 -18.46
CA VAL A 65 11.84 1.08 -17.89
C VAL A 65 11.04 -0.18 -18.18
N PHE A 66 10.36 -0.70 -17.17
CA PHE A 66 9.49 -1.86 -17.28
C PHE A 66 8.13 -1.62 -16.63
N ILE A 67 7.12 -2.32 -17.14
CA ILE A 67 5.77 -2.36 -16.59
C ILE A 67 5.55 -3.67 -15.87
N ALA A 68 4.73 -3.65 -14.82
CA ALA A 68 4.33 -4.83 -14.05
C ALA A 68 2.81 -4.95 -14.01
N ASP A 69 2.32 -6.19 -14.07
CA ASP A 69 0.93 -6.60 -13.84
C ASP A 69 0.92 -7.93 -13.07
N ASN A 70 1.35 -7.88 -11.80
CA ASN A 70 1.53 -9.06 -10.98
C ASN A 70 0.23 -9.40 -10.23
N THR A 71 -0.11 -10.68 -10.17
CA THR A 71 -1.27 -11.17 -9.41
C THR A 71 -1.02 -11.09 -7.90
N LEU A 72 -2.04 -10.70 -7.14
CA LEU A 72 -2.06 -10.74 -5.68
C LEU A 72 -2.98 -11.85 -5.16
N THR A 73 -2.50 -12.61 -4.18
CA THR A 73 -3.26 -13.68 -3.52
C THR A 73 -3.12 -13.63 -1.99
N GLU A 74 -3.97 -14.40 -1.30
CA GLU A 74 -3.99 -14.49 0.17
C GLU A 74 -2.80 -15.28 0.74
N ASP A 75 -2.27 -16.26 0.02
CA ASP A 75 -1.14 -17.08 0.45
C ASP A 75 -0.05 -17.16 -0.65
N ILE A 76 1.13 -17.65 -0.28
CA ILE A 76 2.29 -17.89 -1.15
C ILE A 76 1.98 -18.83 -2.32
N SER A 77 0.88 -19.60 -2.25
CA SER A 77 0.40 -20.42 -3.36
C SER A 77 -0.35 -19.56 -4.37
N GLU A 78 0.05 -19.62 -5.65
CA GLU A 78 -0.68 -18.98 -6.76
C GLU A 78 -2.12 -19.49 -6.92
N SER A 79 -2.43 -20.67 -6.36
CA SER A 79 -3.78 -21.25 -6.35
C SER A 79 -4.65 -20.78 -5.19
N SER A 80 -4.12 -19.96 -4.29
CA SER A 80 -4.90 -19.38 -3.18
C SER A 80 -5.83 -18.29 -3.69
N ASP A 81 -6.70 -17.80 -2.81
CA ASP A 81 -7.73 -16.84 -3.20
C ASP A 81 -7.12 -15.58 -3.81
N HIS A 82 -7.64 -15.21 -4.99
CA HIS A 82 -7.23 -14.02 -5.72
C HIS A 82 -7.75 -12.76 -5.01
N LEU A 83 -6.85 -11.84 -4.70
CA LEU A 83 -7.15 -10.58 -4.02
C LEU A 83 -7.15 -9.37 -4.97
N GLY A 84 -6.41 -9.45 -6.07
CA GLY A 84 -6.26 -8.38 -7.04
C GLY A 84 -4.92 -8.38 -7.74
N TYR A 85 -4.38 -7.19 -7.99
CA TYR A 85 -3.17 -6.99 -8.78
C TYR A 85 -2.26 -5.93 -8.15
N ILE A 86 -0.95 -6.06 -8.38
CA ILE A 86 0.00 -4.96 -8.21
C ILE A 86 0.54 -4.57 -9.59
N GLN A 87 0.23 -3.34 -9.98
CA GLN A 87 0.42 -2.83 -11.33
C GLN A 87 1.24 -1.55 -11.31
N GLY A 88 2.04 -1.30 -12.34
CA GLY A 88 2.67 0.01 -12.47
C GLY A 88 3.95 -0.01 -13.29
N ILE A 89 4.81 0.96 -13.00
CA ILE A 89 6.04 1.22 -13.74
C ILE A 89 7.20 1.17 -12.76
N ALA A 90 8.29 0.56 -13.21
CA ALA A 90 9.55 0.58 -12.51
C ALA A 90 10.70 0.83 -13.49
N ALA A 91 11.84 1.29 -12.97
CA ALA A 91 13.01 1.55 -13.79
C ALA A 91 14.30 1.25 -13.04
N MET A 92 15.30 0.73 -13.75
CA MET A 92 16.66 0.62 -13.23
C MET A 92 17.30 2.01 -13.23
N THR A 93 17.41 2.62 -12.05
CA THR A 93 17.77 4.04 -11.90
C THR A 93 19.19 4.27 -11.44
N SER A 94 19.92 3.23 -11.03
CA SER A 94 21.33 3.34 -10.66
C SER A 94 22.27 2.88 -11.78
N ARG A 95 23.38 3.60 -11.95
CA ARG A 95 24.38 3.33 -12.99
C ARG A 95 25.17 2.03 -12.77
N ASP A 96 25.18 1.54 -11.54
CA ASP A 96 25.79 0.28 -11.12
C ASP A 96 24.79 -0.89 -11.16
N ASN A 97 23.58 -0.69 -11.71
CA ASN A 97 22.52 -1.69 -11.85
C ASN A 97 22.03 -2.30 -10.52
N SER A 98 22.20 -1.57 -9.43
CA SER A 98 21.81 -2.00 -8.08
C SER A 98 20.44 -1.51 -7.63
N THR A 99 19.84 -0.49 -8.25
CA THR A 99 18.61 0.14 -7.72
C THR A 99 17.50 0.25 -8.76
N ILE A 100 16.36 -0.34 -8.44
CA ILE A 100 15.11 -0.21 -9.15
C ILE A 100 14.23 0.82 -8.43
N HIS A 101 13.75 1.86 -9.11
CA HIS A 101 12.74 2.76 -8.58
C HIS A 101 11.36 2.28 -9.03
N VAL A 102 10.44 2.13 -8.08
CA VAL A 102 9.08 1.63 -8.35
C VAL A 102 8.03 2.71 -8.12
N LEU A 103 7.03 2.73 -9.01
CA LEU A 103 5.77 3.45 -8.88
C LEU A 103 4.66 2.44 -9.14
N LEU A 104 4.05 1.91 -8.08
CA LEU A 104 3.13 0.78 -8.15
C LEU A 104 1.79 1.10 -7.50
N THR A 105 0.73 0.48 -7.98
CA THR A 105 -0.62 0.53 -7.45
C THR A 105 -1.05 -0.87 -7.05
N VAL A 106 -1.46 -1.03 -5.80
CA VAL A 106 -2.18 -2.24 -5.35
C VAL A 106 -3.66 -2.02 -5.65
N LEU A 107 -4.21 -2.81 -6.57
CA LEU A 107 -5.62 -2.83 -6.94
C LEU A 107 -6.29 -4.06 -6.33
N PHE A 108 -7.19 -3.86 -5.37
CA PHE A 108 -8.02 -4.95 -4.85
C PHE A 108 -9.22 -5.19 -5.76
N THR A 109 -9.52 -6.44 -6.10
CA THR A 109 -10.64 -6.83 -6.99
C THR A 109 -11.64 -7.76 -6.30
N SER A 110 -11.35 -8.19 -5.07
CA SER A 110 -12.18 -9.10 -4.30
C SER A 110 -12.22 -8.72 -2.81
N GLY A 111 -13.00 -9.49 -2.04
CA GLY A 111 -13.07 -9.36 -0.59
C GLY A 111 -13.57 -7.98 -0.11
N ARG A 112 -13.17 -7.63 1.12
CA ARG A 112 -13.66 -6.42 1.80
C ARG A 112 -13.21 -5.13 1.13
N TYR A 113 -12.13 -5.14 0.36
CA TYR A 113 -11.53 -3.95 -0.24
C TYR A 113 -11.81 -3.76 -1.72
N ASN A 114 -12.68 -4.58 -2.32
CA ASN A 114 -12.94 -4.59 -3.76
C ASN A 114 -13.06 -3.18 -4.38
N GLY A 115 -12.17 -2.93 -5.34
CA GLY A 115 -11.97 -1.73 -6.13
C GLY A 115 -11.36 -0.54 -5.38
N SER A 116 -10.86 -0.74 -4.16
CA SER A 116 -9.98 0.22 -3.48
C SER A 116 -8.55 0.05 -3.99
N THR A 117 -7.75 1.12 -3.91
CA THR A 117 -6.34 1.09 -4.29
C THR A 117 -5.44 1.66 -3.22
N LEU A 118 -4.17 1.24 -3.22
CA LEU A 118 -3.06 1.87 -2.52
C LEU A 118 -1.98 2.23 -3.53
N GLU A 119 -1.42 3.43 -3.40
CA GLU A 119 -0.35 3.92 -4.27
C GLU A 119 0.99 3.83 -3.53
N LEU A 120 1.96 3.18 -4.16
CA LEU A 120 3.25 2.82 -3.60
C LEU A 120 4.39 3.49 -4.37
N GLN A 121 5.39 3.97 -3.65
CA GLN A 121 6.63 4.47 -4.23
C GLN A 121 7.84 4.06 -3.39
N GLY A 122 8.92 3.62 -4.01
CA GLY A 122 10.12 3.26 -3.28
C GLY A 122 11.30 2.85 -4.15
N LEU A 123 12.36 2.43 -3.49
CA LEU A 123 13.56 1.90 -4.11
C LEU A 123 13.73 0.44 -3.69
N ASN A 124 14.13 -0.37 -4.65
CA ASN A 124 14.45 -1.76 -4.50
C ASN A 124 15.93 -1.96 -4.83
N ILE A 125 16.68 -2.57 -3.90
CA ILE A 125 18.14 -2.70 -3.98
C ILE A 125 18.48 -4.14 -4.35
N TYR A 126 18.94 -4.31 -5.58
CA TYR A 126 19.41 -5.57 -6.14
C TYR A 126 20.87 -5.86 -5.73
N PRO A 127 21.23 -7.12 -5.42
CA PRO A 127 20.34 -8.28 -5.28
C PRO A 127 19.49 -8.15 -4.01
N PHE A 128 18.18 -8.38 -4.15
CA PHE A 128 17.17 -8.09 -3.12
C PHE A 128 17.64 -8.45 -1.71
N ASP A 129 17.68 -7.46 -0.83
CA ASP A 129 17.87 -7.69 0.60
C ASP A 129 16.53 -8.08 1.25
N VAL A 130 16.61 -8.79 2.37
CA VAL A 130 15.48 -8.92 3.29
C VAL A 130 15.24 -7.54 3.88
N ASN A 131 14.01 -7.01 3.81
CA ASN A 131 13.54 -5.74 4.41
C ASN A 131 13.48 -4.50 3.50
N GLU A 132 13.13 -4.65 2.22
CA GLU A 132 12.77 -3.47 1.43
C GLU A 132 11.44 -2.86 1.88
N GLU A 133 11.35 -1.54 1.81
CA GLU A 133 10.13 -0.81 2.14
C GLU A 133 9.72 0.16 1.03
N TYR A 134 8.42 0.13 0.66
CA TYR A 134 7.81 1.15 -0.20
C TYR A 134 6.89 2.04 0.61
N ALA A 135 6.96 3.34 0.39
CA ALA A 135 6.07 4.30 1.01
C ALA A 135 4.67 4.18 0.41
N ILE A 136 3.64 4.17 1.26
CA ILE A 136 2.25 4.37 0.84
C ILE A 136 2.04 5.88 0.72
N VAL A 137 1.98 6.36 -0.51
CA VAL A 137 1.83 7.80 -0.82
C VAL A 137 0.35 8.21 -0.95
N GLY A 138 -0.56 7.24 -0.96
CA GLY A 138 -1.99 7.50 -0.98
C GLY A 138 -2.83 6.25 -1.19
N GLY A 139 -4.13 6.46 -1.39
CA GLY A 139 -5.07 5.40 -1.71
C GLY A 139 -6.46 5.93 -2.06
N THR A 140 -7.30 5.05 -2.57
CA THR A 140 -8.66 5.37 -3.01
C THR A 140 -9.71 4.60 -2.22
N ARG A 141 -10.96 5.07 -2.29
CA ARG A 141 -12.12 4.47 -1.62
C ARG A 141 -11.91 4.24 -0.13
N GLN A 142 -11.76 2.98 0.31
CA GLN A 142 -11.58 2.65 1.73
C GLN A 142 -10.22 3.09 2.27
N PHE A 143 -9.24 3.30 1.37
CA PHE A 143 -7.90 3.77 1.71
C PHE A 143 -7.69 5.26 1.40
N ARG A 144 -8.76 6.06 1.38
CA ARG A 144 -8.60 7.53 1.26
C ARG A 144 -7.75 8.07 2.40
N TYR A 145 -6.78 8.92 2.05
CA TYR A 145 -5.80 9.49 2.98
C TYR A 145 -4.90 8.45 3.66
N ALA A 146 -4.77 7.26 3.07
CA ALA A 146 -3.82 6.26 3.52
C ALA A 146 -2.39 6.80 3.46
N THR A 147 -1.67 6.65 4.55
CA THR A 147 -0.23 6.85 4.66
C THR A 147 0.36 5.67 5.42
N GLY A 148 1.63 5.35 5.18
CA GLY A 148 2.26 4.20 5.82
C GLY A 148 3.35 3.62 4.95
N TYR A 149 3.59 2.33 5.11
CA TYR A 149 4.65 1.63 4.39
C TYR A 149 4.23 0.21 4.06
N VAL A 150 4.90 -0.32 3.06
CA VAL A 150 4.84 -1.70 2.64
C VAL A 150 6.19 -2.32 2.88
N ALA A 151 6.28 -3.34 3.74
CA ALA A 151 7.49 -4.12 3.91
C ALA A 151 7.46 -5.35 3.00
N LEU A 152 8.59 -5.62 2.36
CA LEU A 152 8.73 -6.65 1.36
C LEU A 152 9.69 -7.70 1.84
N ASN A 153 9.25 -8.95 1.75
CA ASN A 153 10.11 -10.10 1.94
C ASN A 153 10.13 -10.91 0.65
N VAL A 154 11.25 -10.83 -0.05
CA VAL A 154 11.48 -11.60 -1.28
C VAL A 154 11.89 -13.02 -0.88
N GLN A 155 10.93 -13.93 -0.91
CA GLN A 155 11.21 -15.35 -0.83
C GLN A 155 11.52 -15.86 -2.24
N SER A 156 12.81 -15.89 -2.58
CA SER A 156 13.29 -16.61 -3.77
C SER A 156 13.04 -18.12 -3.56
N ALA A 157 11.96 -18.65 -4.12
CA ALA A 157 11.85 -20.09 -4.29
C ALA A 157 12.97 -20.52 -5.26
N LYS A 158 13.99 -21.22 -4.75
CA LYS A 158 15.04 -21.86 -5.57
C LYS A 158 14.43 -22.98 -6.42
N ARG A 159 13.58 -22.66 -7.39
CA ARG A 159 13.11 -23.58 -8.42
C ARG A 159 13.40 -22.96 -9.77
N LYS A 160 14.08 -23.76 -10.61
CA LYS A 160 14.72 -23.43 -11.88
C LYS A 160 13.84 -22.71 -12.94
N HIS A 161 12.56 -22.45 -12.65
CA HIS A 161 11.57 -21.86 -13.57
C HIS A 161 10.48 -20.99 -12.89
N ARG A 162 10.53 -20.73 -11.58
CA ARG A 162 9.56 -19.86 -10.90
C ARG A 162 10.30 -18.69 -10.27
N GLY A 163 9.88 -17.49 -10.65
CA GLY A 163 10.48 -16.22 -10.23
C GLY A 163 10.38 -15.95 -8.73
N PRO A 164 10.83 -14.77 -8.28
CA PRO A 164 10.75 -14.37 -6.88
C PRO A 164 9.29 -14.33 -6.41
N LYS A 165 9.02 -14.85 -5.20
CA LYS A 165 7.74 -14.65 -4.52
C LYS A 165 7.88 -13.50 -3.54
N LEU A 166 6.98 -12.53 -3.60
CA LEU A 166 7.04 -11.34 -2.77
C LEU A 166 5.91 -11.40 -1.75
N ALA A 167 6.25 -11.54 -0.47
CA ALA A 167 5.29 -11.28 0.60
C ALA A 167 5.27 -9.77 0.87
N VAL A 168 4.07 -9.20 0.78
CA VAL A 168 3.82 -7.76 0.92
C VAL A 168 3.06 -7.55 2.21
N TYR A 169 3.74 -6.96 3.20
CA TYR A 169 3.12 -6.51 4.44
C TYR A 169 2.74 -5.04 4.28
N ILE A 170 1.46 -4.71 4.35
CA ILE A 170 0.96 -3.35 4.20
C ILE A 170 0.49 -2.86 5.57
N ALA A 171 1.16 -1.83 6.10
CA ALA A 171 0.69 -1.08 7.26
C ALA A 171 0.10 0.25 6.79
N VAL A 172 -1.22 0.39 6.90
CA VAL A 172 -1.94 1.62 6.53
C VAL A 172 -2.40 2.34 7.79
N SER A 173 -2.07 3.63 7.89
CA SER A 173 -2.72 4.58 8.79
C SER A 173 -3.59 5.51 7.97
N ALA A 174 -4.91 5.49 8.21
CA ALA A 174 -5.84 6.40 7.57
C ALA A 174 -6.44 7.37 8.61
N ILE A 175 -6.49 8.65 8.25
CA ILE A 175 -7.14 9.70 9.04
C ILE A 175 -8.63 9.76 8.66
N CYS A 176 -9.50 9.50 9.62
CA CYS A 176 -10.93 9.79 9.50
C CYS A 176 -11.24 11.13 10.15
N SER A 177 -11.44 12.18 9.35
CA SER A 177 -11.88 13.50 9.86
C SER A 177 -13.40 13.54 10.01
N ILE A 178 -13.89 13.62 11.24
CA ILE A 178 -15.30 13.87 11.52
C ILE A 178 -15.52 15.38 11.51
N SER A 179 -15.49 16.00 10.34
CA SER A 179 -15.86 17.42 10.20
C SER A 179 -17.03 17.58 9.25
N SER A 180 -18.19 17.14 9.70
CA SER A 180 -19.51 17.77 9.46
C SER A 180 -20.57 16.94 10.18
N MET A 181 -20.81 17.23 11.45
CA MET A 181 -22.09 16.92 12.07
C MET A 181 -23.17 17.80 11.41
N THR A 182 -23.63 17.39 10.22
CA THR A 182 -25.06 17.40 9.98
C THR A 182 -25.47 15.93 9.96
N MET A 183 -26.08 15.53 11.06
CA MET A 183 -26.67 14.23 11.32
C MET A 183 -27.52 13.77 10.11
N ARG A 184 -26.93 13.02 9.18
CA ARG A 184 -27.64 12.04 8.36
C ARG A 184 -27.04 10.68 8.67
N ARG A 185 -27.84 9.89 9.39
CA ARG A 185 -27.66 8.45 9.59
C ARG A 185 -27.44 7.76 8.24
N THR A 186 -26.19 7.62 7.82
CA THR A 186 -25.77 6.65 6.80
C THR A 186 -24.28 6.36 6.97
N GLY A 187 -23.97 5.37 7.82
CA GLY A 187 -23.09 4.24 7.50
C GLY A 187 -21.61 4.44 7.17
N CYS A 188 -21.02 5.64 7.11
CA CYS A 188 -19.69 5.77 6.50
C CYS A 188 -18.49 5.42 7.42
N CYS A 189 -18.64 5.44 8.75
CA CYS A 189 -17.49 5.23 9.65
C CYS A 189 -17.68 4.13 10.71
N LEU A 190 -18.90 3.67 10.97
CA LEU A 190 -19.14 2.71 12.04
C LEU A 190 -18.85 1.25 11.63
N ALA A 191 -18.83 0.94 10.33
CA ALA A 191 -18.59 -0.42 9.86
C ALA A 191 -17.13 -0.92 10.04
N ALA A 192 -16.18 -0.03 10.35
CA ALA A 192 -14.78 -0.43 10.60
C ALA A 192 -14.48 -0.74 12.07
N ALA A 193 -15.41 -0.50 13.00
CA ALA A 193 -15.14 -0.58 14.44
C ALA A 193 -15.95 -1.65 15.19
N GLU A 194 -16.94 -2.30 14.58
CA GLU A 194 -17.80 -3.27 15.27
C GLU A 194 -18.02 -4.53 14.44
N ASN A 195 -17.05 -5.46 14.50
CA ASN A 195 -17.25 -6.89 14.72
C ASN A 195 -15.91 -7.64 14.66
N PRO A 196 -15.34 -8.10 15.80
CA PRO A 196 -14.34 -9.15 15.81
C PRO A 196 -15.08 -10.49 15.81
N VAL A 197 -15.43 -10.99 14.63
CA VAL A 197 -15.93 -12.37 14.49
C VAL A 197 -15.24 -13.03 13.32
N GLY A 198 -14.18 -13.76 13.65
CA GLY A 198 -13.83 -15.03 13.00
C GLY A 198 -12.83 -14.98 11.87
N GLY A 199 -11.55 -15.13 12.24
CA GLY A 199 -10.52 -15.72 11.39
C GLY A 199 -9.76 -14.71 10.52
N LEU A 200 -8.65 -14.20 11.06
CA LEU A 200 -7.41 -13.83 10.34
C LEU A 200 -6.39 -13.16 11.30
N ASP A 201 -6.43 -13.54 12.59
CA ASP A 201 -5.36 -13.27 13.55
C ASP A 201 -4.83 -14.64 13.97
N ASP A 202 -3.52 -14.86 13.83
CA ASP A 202 -2.70 -16.04 14.17
C ASP A 202 -2.12 -16.83 12.99
N VAL A 203 -1.18 -16.23 12.25
CA VAL A 203 -0.02 -16.98 11.73
C VAL A 203 1.26 -16.17 11.93
N ALA A 204 1.95 -16.54 13.02
CA ALA A 204 3.40 -16.52 13.22
C ALA A 204 4.15 -15.16 13.22
N ALA A 205 4.11 -14.50 14.39
CA ALA A 205 5.37 -14.12 15.02
C ALA A 205 6.09 -15.40 15.47
N GLY A 206 7.09 -15.85 14.71
CA GLY A 206 7.91 -17.02 15.04
C GLY A 206 9.26 -16.90 14.35
N GLY A 207 10.32 -16.74 15.15
CA GLY A 207 11.64 -16.33 14.69
C GLY A 207 12.38 -17.31 13.79
N LEU A 208 13.33 -16.75 13.04
CA LEU A 208 14.78 -17.00 13.05
C LEU A 208 15.46 -15.98 12.14
#